data_AF-A0A0D5YX86-F1
#
_entry.id   AF-A0A0D5YX86-F1
#
_cell.length_a   1.000
_cell.length_b   1.000
_cell.length_c   1.000
_cell.angle_alpha   90.00
_cell.angle_beta   90.00
_cell.angle_gamma   90.00
#
_symmetry.space_group_name_H-M   'P 1'
#
loop_
_entity.id
_entity.type
_entity.pdbx_description
1 polymer ?
#
loop_
_entity_poly.entity_id
_entity_poly.type
_entity_poly.pdbx_seq_one_letter_code
_entity_poly.pdbx_strand_id
1 'polypeptide(L)'
;MKKNSIPILLLLALIAMGCSSDSESDLEEMEEPNGPITSNANIRAIINGNCLGCHSDPPRNNAPFPLTTFEQVKTRADNGSLLRALRKQTGEAGAMPPSGRLPQSTIDLFEQWIEDGTLEE
;
A
#
# COMPACT_ATOMS: atom_id res chain seq x y z
N MET A 1 -61.42 -28.31 -0.24
CA MET A 1 -61.30 -28.24 -1.71
C MET A 1 -60.00 -27.54 -2.07
N LYS A 2 -59.17 -28.22 -2.87
CA LYS A 2 -58.16 -27.72 -3.83
C LYS A 2 -57.10 -26.69 -3.37
N LYS A 3 -55.90 -27.25 -3.17
CA LYS A 3 -54.55 -26.75 -3.46
C LYS A 3 -54.54 -25.64 -4.54
N ASN A 4 -53.73 -24.59 -4.35
CA ASN A 4 -52.88 -24.07 -5.41
C ASN A 4 -51.66 -23.32 -4.82
N SER A 5 -50.50 -23.73 -5.30
CA SER A 5 -49.16 -23.40 -4.86
C SER A 5 -48.57 -22.28 -5.72
N ILE A 6 -47.84 -21.33 -5.09
CA ILE A 6 -46.57 -20.68 -5.53
C ILE A 6 -46.63 -19.85 -6.85
N PRO A 7 -45.89 -18.72 -7.04
CA PRO A 7 -44.72 -18.23 -6.31
C PRO A 7 -44.75 -16.73 -5.94
N ILE A 8 -44.45 -16.40 -4.69
CA ILE A 8 -43.79 -15.13 -4.33
C ILE A 8 -42.28 -15.38 -4.52
N LEU A 9 -41.87 -15.60 -5.78
CA LEU A 9 -40.48 -15.82 -6.18
C LEU A 9 -40.13 -14.92 -7.39
N LEU A 10 -40.87 -13.83 -7.59
CA LEU A 10 -40.66 -12.93 -8.74
C LEU A 10 -40.42 -11.47 -8.36
N LEU A 11 -40.28 -11.15 -7.07
CA LEU A 11 -40.05 -9.76 -6.62
C LEU A 11 -38.76 -9.60 -5.79
N LEU A 12 -37.87 -10.59 -5.82
CA LEU A 12 -36.56 -10.56 -5.16
C LEU A 12 -35.43 -10.91 -6.14
N ALA A 13 -35.54 -10.46 -7.40
CA ALA A 13 -34.57 -10.74 -8.45
C ALA A 13 -34.10 -9.49 -9.23
N LEU A 14 -34.42 -8.28 -8.76
CA LEU A 14 -34.13 -7.03 -9.50
C LEU A 14 -33.21 -6.04 -8.78
N ILE A 15 -32.40 -6.48 -7.80
CA ILE A 15 -31.40 -5.62 -7.13
C ILE A 15 -29.96 -6.16 -7.25
N ALA A 16 -29.73 -7.27 -7.96
CA ALA A 16 -28.39 -7.85 -8.12
C ALA A 16 -27.58 -7.26 -9.32
N MET A 17 -27.84 -6.01 -9.70
CA MET A 17 -27.06 -5.31 -10.73
C MET A 17 -26.80 -3.86 -10.27
N GLY A 18 -26.10 -3.74 -9.14
CA GLY A 18 -25.35 -2.53 -8.80
C GLY A 18 -23.90 -2.76 -9.20
N CYS A 19 -23.44 -2.00 -10.20
CA CYS A 19 -22.19 -2.13 -10.92
C CYS A 19 -20.94 -2.33 -10.03
N SER A 20 -20.21 -3.42 -10.25
CA SER A 20 -18.75 -3.36 -10.14
C SER A 20 -18.25 -2.54 -11.32
N SER A 21 -17.79 -1.32 -11.08
CA SER A 21 -16.93 -0.61 -12.03
C SER A 21 -15.53 -1.16 -11.81
N ASP A 22 -15.19 -2.26 -12.48
CA ASP A 22 -13.80 -2.67 -12.61
C ASP A 22 -13.23 -1.93 -13.83
N SER A 23 -12.48 -0.87 -13.56
CA SER A 23 -11.76 -0.12 -14.58
C SER A 23 -10.38 -0.76 -14.74
N GLU A 24 -10.35 -1.95 -15.33
CA GLU A 24 -9.15 -2.70 -15.68
C GLU A 24 -8.50 -2.13 -16.96
N SER A 25 -8.17 -0.84 -16.94
CA SER A 25 -7.60 -0.14 -18.11
C SER A 25 -6.26 0.51 -17.88
N ASP A 26 -5.59 0.28 -16.75
CA ASP A 26 -4.23 0.78 -16.52
C ASP A 26 -3.46 -0.06 -15.49
N LEU A 27 -3.77 -1.35 -15.40
CA LEU A 27 -2.95 -2.29 -14.64
C LEU A 27 -1.66 -2.51 -15.46
N GLU A 28 -0.70 -1.61 -15.31
CA GLU A 28 0.70 -2.00 -15.50
C GLU A 28 0.90 -3.17 -14.53
N GLU A 29 0.99 -4.38 -15.09
CA GLU A 29 1.35 -5.58 -14.36
C GLU A 29 2.73 -5.32 -13.76
N MET A 30 2.73 -4.92 -12.48
CA MET A 30 3.95 -4.82 -11.70
C MET A 30 4.48 -6.23 -11.63
N GLU A 31 5.46 -6.55 -12.47
CA GLU A 31 6.08 -7.87 -12.49
C GLU A 31 6.48 -8.22 -11.06
N GLU A 32 5.89 -9.29 -10.53
CA GLU A 32 6.27 -9.84 -9.25
C GLU A 32 7.78 -10.07 -9.27
N PRO A 33 8.52 -9.51 -8.30
CA PRO A 33 9.97 -9.57 -8.31
C PRO A 33 10.44 -11.02 -8.28
N ASN A 34 11.24 -11.40 -9.28
CA ASN A 34 11.85 -12.71 -9.39
C ASN A 34 13.04 -12.84 -8.42
N GLY A 35 12.76 -12.90 -7.12
CA GLY A 35 13.79 -13.00 -6.08
C GLY A 35 13.37 -12.33 -4.76
N PRO A 36 14.25 -12.36 -3.75
CA PRO A 36 14.01 -11.64 -2.51
C PRO A 36 13.88 -10.13 -2.77
N ILE A 37 13.09 -9.45 -1.95
CA ILE A 37 13.01 -7.98 -2.03
C ILE A 37 14.24 -7.40 -1.36
N THR A 38 14.89 -6.45 -2.03
CA THR A 38 16.11 -5.82 -1.50
C THR A 38 16.00 -4.31 -1.53
N SER A 39 16.77 -3.66 -0.66
CA SER A 39 16.72 -2.21 -0.57
C SER A 39 17.15 -1.56 -1.88
N ASN A 40 18.25 -2.02 -2.46
CA ASN A 40 18.81 -1.39 -3.65
C ASN A 40 18.01 -1.69 -4.92
N ALA A 41 17.43 -2.89 -5.05
CA ALA A 41 16.63 -3.24 -6.23
C ALA A 41 15.21 -2.66 -6.17
N ASN A 42 14.55 -2.66 -5.01
CA ASN A 42 13.11 -2.40 -4.92
C ASN A 42 12.78 -1.15 -4.08
N ILE A 43 13.29 -1.08 -2.85
CA ILE A 43 12.81 -0.09 -1.87
C ILE A 43 13.35 1.32 -2.14
N ARG A 44 14.60 1.43 -2.61
CA ARG A 44 15.28 2.71 -2.80
C ARG A 44 14.57 3.61 -3.80
N ALA A 45 14.07 3.04 -4.90
CA ALA A 45 13.30 3.80 -5.89
C ALA A 45 12.02 4.38 -5.28
N ILE A 46 11.33 3.59 -4.46
CA ILE A 46 10.09 4.01 -3.77
C ILE A 46 10.39 5.13 -2.77
N ILE A 47 11.42 4.99 -1.95
CA ILE A 47 11.85 6.03 -0.99
C ILE A 47 12.20 7.33 -1.71
N ASN A 48 12.96 7.26 -2.80
CA ASN A 48 13.36 8.42 -3.59
C ASN A 48 12.16 9.16 -4.19
N GLY A 49 11.20 8.41 -4.75
CA GLY A 49 10.04 8.98 -5.42
C GLY A 49 8.98 9.53 -4.46
N ASN A 50 8.84 8.94 -3.27
CA ASN A 50 7.67 9.18 -2.42
C ASN A 50 7.99 9.78 -1.05
N CYS A 51 9.22 9.68 -0.56
CA CYS A 51 9.55 10.01 0.83
C CYS A 51 10.51 11.20 0.95
N LEU A 52 11.48 11.32 0.05
CA LEU A 52 12.57 12.29 0.19
C LEU A 52 12.15 13.75 0.02
N GLY A 53 10.95 14.03 -0.48
CA GLY A 53 10.42 15.41 -0.53
C GLY A 53 10.32 16.07 0.85
N CYS A 54 10.11 15.28 1.91
CA CYS A 54 10.14 15.75 3.31
C CYS A 54 11.30 15.12 4.09
N HIS A 55 11.59 13.83 3.87
CA HIS A 55 12.64 13.09 4.56
C HIS A 55 14.03 13.22 3.89
N SER A 56 14.34 14.38 3.31
CA SER A 56 15.67 14.71 2.79
C SER A 56 16.69 14.91 3.92
N ASP A 57 17.94 15.20 3.55
CA ASP A 57 18.98 15.67 4.47
C ASP A 57 19.48 17.06 4.02
N PRO A 58 19.18 18.15 4.76
CA PRO A 58 18.43 18.18 6.01
C PRO A 58 16.93 17.89 5.79
N PRO A 59 16.20 17.41 6.83
CA PRO A 59 14.75 17.21 6.75
C PRO A 59 14.00 18.51 6.44
N ARG A 60 12.88 18.37 5.73
CA ARG A 60 12.02 19.48 5.30
C ARG A 60 10.58 19.21 5.71
N ASN A 61 9.73 20.24 5.65
CA ASN A 61 8.29 20.14 5.91
C ASN A 61 7.95 19.46 7.25
N ASN A 62 8.73 19.77 8.29
CA ASN A 62 8.60 19.22 9.65
C ASN A 62 8.83 17.70 9.76
N ALA A 63 9.46 17.06 8.78
CA ALA A 63 9.97 15.71 8.97
C ALA A 63 11.04 15.71 10.09
N PRO A 64 10.98 14.80 11.07
CA PRO A 64 11.90 14.82 12.21
C PRO A 64 13.24 14.13 11.94
N PHE A 65 13.39 13.47 10.79
CA PHE A 65 14.59 12.71 10.42
C PHE A 65 14.72 12.50 8.90
N PRO A 66 15.94 12.29 8.40
CA PRO A 66 16.20 11.88 7.01
C PRO A 66 15.95 10.38 6.78
N LEU A 67 15.69 10.02 5.51
CA LEU A 67 15.59 8.66 4.98
C LEU A 67 16.47 8.45 3.74
N THR A 68 17.60 9.16 3.65
CA THR A 68 18.48 9.20 2.48
C THR A 68 19.44 8.02 2.38
N THR A 69 19.60 7.24 3.46
CA THR A 69 20.48 6.06 3.51
C THR A 69 19.72 4.80 3.87
N PHE A 70 20.26 3.64 3.46
CA PHE A 70 19.74 2.33 3.85
C PHE A 70 19.56 2.21 5.37
N GLU A 71 20.60 2.54 6.14
CA GLU A 71 20.56 2.43 7.60
C GLU A 71 19.44 3.28 8.24
N GLN A 72 19.18 4.47 7.70
CA GLN A 72 18.09 5.32 8.18
C GLN A 72 16.72 4.69 7.91
N VAL A 73 16.52 4.13 6.72
CA VAL A 73 15.28 3.43 6.35
C VAL A 73 15.12 2.16 7.19
N LYS A 74 16.18 1.33 7.25
CA LYS A 74 16.26 0.09 8.03
C LYS A 74 15.94 0.34 9.50
N THR A 75 16.49 1.39 10.11
CA THR A 75 16.18 1.77 11.49
C THR A 75 14.67 1.96 11.72
N ARG A 76 13.94 2.54 10.76
CA ARG A 76 12.48 2.73 10.85
C ARG A 76 11.69 1.47 10.54
N ALA A 77 12.24 0.62 9.68
CA ALA A 77 11.70 -0.68 9.35
C ALA A 77 11.76 -1.60 10.58
N ASP A 78 12.94 -1.76 11.18
CA ASP A 78 13.22 -2.62 12.33
C ASP A 78 12.39 -2.27 13.57
N ASN A 79 12.16 -0.98 13.82
CA ASN A 79 11.34 -0.53 14.95
C ASN A 79 9.83 -0.45 14.64
N GLY A 80 9.42 -0.90 13.45
CA GLY A 80 8.04 -0.96 12.98
C GLY A 80 7.39 0.40 12.72
N SER A 81 8.12 1.52 12.84
CA SER A 81 7.55 2.85 12.60
C SER A 81 7.25 3.11 11.13
N LEU A 82 8.03 2.53 10.22
CA LEU A 82 7.82 2.65 8.78
C LEU A 82 6.45 2.07 8.37
N LEU A 83 6.20 0.78 8.61
CA LEU A 83 4.92 0.15 8.29
C LEU A 83 3.76 0.78 9.06
N ARG A 84 3.95 1.18 10.31
CA ARG A 84 2.90 1.86 11.09
C ARG A 84 2.45 3.18 10.45
N ALA A 85 3.36 3.91 9.80
CA ALA A 85 3.03 5.14 9.09
C ALA A 85 2.39 4.86 7.72
N LEU A 86 2.96 3.92 6.95
CA LEU A 86 2.47 3.56 5.62
C LEU A 86 1.09 2.88 5.64
N ARG A 87 0.79 2.11 6.68
CA ARG A 87 -0.50 1.40 6.85
C ARG A 87 -1.65 2.29 7.32
N LYS A 88 -1.42 3.57 7.60
CA LYS A 88 -2.50 4.51 7.91
C LYS A 88 -3.26 4.91 6.65
N GLN A 89 -4.55 5.16 6.80
CA GLN A 89 -5.42 5.64 5.74
C GLN A 89 -5.18 7.14 5.48
N THR A 90 -5.46 7.58 4.26
CA THR A 90 -5.37 9.00 3.89
C THR A 90 -6.22 9.85 4.83
N GLY A 91 -5.62 10.88 5.43
CA GLY A 91 -6.28 11.78 6.38
C GLY A 91 -6.13 11.36 7.85
N GLU A 92 -5.63 10.16 8.15
CA GLU A 92 -5.31 9.79 9.53
C GLU A 92 -4.08 10.54 10.05
N ALA A 93 -4.07 10.85 11.34
CA ALA A 93 -2.93 11.50 11.98
C ALA A 93 -1.66 10.65 11.85
N GLY A 94 -0.61 11.22 11.26
CA GLY A 94 0.66 10.55 11.02
C GLY A 94 0.67 9.58 9.84
N ALA A 95 -0.35 9.62 8.97
CA ALA A 95 -0.31 8.92 7.69
C ALA A 95 0.80 9.48 6.81
N MET A 96 1.55 8.60 6.16
CA MET A 96 2.64 8.97 5.27
C MET A 96 2.51 8.21 3.93
N PRO A 97 2.70 8.89 2.78
CA PRO A 97 2.88 10.34 2.63
C PRO A 97 1.64 11.16 3.04
N PRO A 98 1.80 12.42 3.50
CA PRO A 98 0.67 13.28 3.85
C PRO A 98 -0.25 13.62 2.66
N SER A 99 0.30 13.57 1.45
CA SER A 99 -0.42 13.82 0.20
C SER A 99 -1.39 12.71 -0.18
N GLY A 100 -1.27 11.53 0.43
CA GLY A 100 -2.08 10.36 0.11
C GLY A 100 -1.30 9.08 0.37
N ARG A 101 -2.02 8.06 0.84
CA ARG A 101 -1.48 6.72 1.04
C ARG A 101 -0.94 6.15 -0.27
N LEU A 102 0.18 5.43 -0.19
CA LEU A 102 0.72 4.67 -1.33
C LEU A 102 -0.23 3.54 -1.77
N PRO A 103 -0.14 3.08 -3.02
CA PRO A 103 -0.82 1.87 -3.46
C PRO A 103 -0.49 0.68 -2.55
N GLN A 104 -1.45 -0.24 -2.37
CA GLN A 104 -1.26 -1.37 -1.46
C GLN A 104 -0.09 -2.26 -1.89
N SER A 105 0.05 -2.53 -3.19
CA SER A 105 1.20 -3.28 -3.74
C SER A 105 2.55 -2.67 -3.38
N THR A 106 2.65 -1.35 -3.33
CA THR A 106 3.87 -0.65 -2.90
C THR A 106 4.15 -0.85 -1.40
N ILE A 107 3.11 -0.87 -0.57
CA ILE A 107 3.23 -1.14 0.87
C ILE A 107 3.63 -2.60 1.10
N ASP A 108 3.08 -3.52 0.31
CA ASP A 108 3.36 -4.95 0.38
C ASP A 108 4.85 -5.24 0.08
N LEU A 109 5.48 -4.48 -0.83
CA LEU A 109 6.94 -4.57 -1.05
C LEU A 109 7.74 -4.22 0.22
N PHE A 110 7.34 -3.19 0.98
CA PHE A 110 8.01 -2.87 2.25
C PHE A 110 7.79 -3.95 3.30
N GLU A 111 6.59 -4.52 3.35
CA GLU A 111 6.25 -5.61 4.27
C GLU A 111 7.11 -6.84 3.97
N GLN A 112 7.13 -7.29 2.72
CA GLN A 112 7.95 -8.43 2.30
C GLN A 112 9.44 -8.17 2.55
N TRP A 113 9.96 -6.98 2.22
CA TRP A 113 11.35 -6.63 2.50
C TRP A 113 11.71 -6.70 3.99
N ILE A 114 10.79 -6.31 4.87
CA ILE A 114 10.97 -6.39 6.32
C ILE A 114 10.95 -7.86 6.78
N GLU A 115 10.02 -8.66 6.26
CA GLU A 115 9.91 -10.09 6.56
C GLU A 115 11.14 -10.88 6.09
N ASP A 116 11.71 -10.48 4.95
CA ASP A 116 12.95 -11.04 4.39
C ASP A 116 14.21 -10.63 5.18
N GLY A 117 14.05 -9.80 6.21
CA GLY A 117 15.15 -9.40 7.10
C GLY A 117 15.86 -8.12 6.67
N THR A 118 15.18 -7.21 5.96
CA THR A 118 15.68 -5.90 5.53
C THR A 118 16.98 -5.99 4.71
N LEU A 119 16.98 -6.83 3.69
CA LEU A 119 18.15 -7.08 2.84
C LEU A 119 18.60 -5.81 2.10
N GLU A 120 19.89 -5.49 2.13
CA GLU A 120 20.42 -4.34 1.37
C GLU A 120 20.52 -4.66 -0.13
N GLU A 121 20.96 -5.89 -0.44
CA GLU A 121 21.27 -6.45 -1.77
C GLU A 121 20.65 -7.83 -1.97
#